data_AF-A0A554WUZ7-F1
#
_entry.id   AF-A0A554WUZ7-F1
#
_cell.length_a   1.000
_cell.length_b   1.000
_cell.length_c   1.000
_cell.angle_alpha   90.00
_cell.angle_beta   90.00
_cell.angle_gamma   90.00
#
_symmetry.space_group_name_H-M   'P 1'
#
loop_
_entity.id
_entity.type
_entity.pdbx_description
1 polymer ?
#
loop_
_entity_poly.entity_id
_entity_poly.type
_entity_poly.pdbx_seq_one_letter_code
_entity_poly.pdbx_strand_id
1 'polypeptide(L)'
;MLTVAAGAGAEMGEEEYQSQARPLSAVERAELQRRLEQEQAEAAQRRSRQETLERQRQLALQAWLAARPAEERLLRERCTPCHGLGVVEPARHGRLGWTWTIARMRWWHGAQVDTGEIVRLAAHLARRAREGRPAVEAPPDPETLPASESFRQHQEGRVEPRPPP
;
A
#
# COMPACT_ATOMS: atom_id res chain seq x y z
N MET A 1 -19.02 -30.84 -36.99
CA MET A 1 -19.11 -31.73 -35.82
C MET A 1 -18.76 -30.89 -34.60
N LEU A 2 -19.75 -30.47 -33.81
CA LEU A 2 -19.53 -29.77 -32.54
C LEU A 2 -19.75 -30.77 -31.41
N THR A 3 -18.72 -30.96 -30.59
CA THR A 3 -18.76 -31.77 -29.36
C THR A 3 -19.18 -30.86 -28.21
N VAL A 4 -20.33 -31.14 -27.59
CA VAL A 4 -20.77 -30.49 -26.35
C VAL A 4 -20.13 -31.26 -25.19
N ALA A 5 -19.34 -30.57 -24.38
CA ALA A 5 -18.81 -31.11 -23.13
C ALA A 5 -19.89 -31.02 -22.04
N ALA A 6 -20.29 -32.17 -21.51
CA ALA A 6 -21.15 -32.28 -20.33
C ALA A 6 -20.34 -31.91 -19.09
N GLY A 7 -20.62 -30.74 -18.52
CA GLY A 7 -20.15 -30.37 -17.19
C GLY A 7 -20.96 -31.11 -16.13
N ALA A 8 -20.27 -31.79 -15.21
CA ALA A 8 -20.87 -32.47 -14.07
C ALA A 8 -21.60 -31.47 -13.16
N GLY A 9 -22.94 -31.47 -13.22
CA GLY A 9 -23.77 -30.81 -12.22
C GLY A 9 -23.78 -31.65 -10.95
N ALA A 10 -23.19 -31.13 -9.88
CA ALA A 10 -23.49 -31.61 -8.53
C ALA A 10 -24.88 -31.07 -8.15
N GLU A 11 -25.92 -31.66 -8.74
CA GLU A 11 -27.31 -31.43 -8.35
C GLU A 11 -27.54 -32.19 -7.04
N MET A 12 -27.25 -31.56 -5.89
CA MET A 12 -27.78 -32.06 -4.62
C MET A 12 -29.30 -31.96 -4.72
N GLY A 13 -29.98 -33.10 -4.68
CA GLY A 13 -31.43 -33.16 -4.83
C GLY A 13 -32.11 -32.20 -3.87
N GLU A 14 -33.04 -31.40 -4.41
CA GLU A 14 -33.83 -30.41 -3.65
C GLU A 14 -34.60 -31.05 -2.48
N GLU A 15 -34.87 -32.36 -2.59
CA GLU A 15 -35.52 -33.19 -1.58
C GLU A 15 -34.63 -33.48 -0.36
N GLU A 16 -33.30 -33.44 -0.51
CA GLU A 16 -32.34 -33.77 0.57
C GLU A 16 -32.01 -32.55 1.46
N TYR A 17 -32.26 -31.32 0.98
CA TYR A 17 -32.06 -30.09 1.78
C TYR A 17 -33.31 -29.67 2.57
N GLN A 18 -34.44 -30.37 2.45
CA GLN A 18 -35.60 -30.17 3.32
C GLN A 18 -35.35 -30.80 4.70
N SER A 19 -34.37 -30.27 5.43
CA SER A 19 -34.16 -30.63 6.82
C SER A 19 -35.43 -30.30 7.62
N GLN A 20 -35.99 -31.29 8.31
CA GLN A 20 -37.14 -31.14 9.19
C GLN A 20 -36.75 -30.33 10.45
N ALA A 21 -36.48 -29.03 10.28
CA ALA A 21 -36.15 -28.16 11.38
C ALA A 21 -37.38 -27.93 12.26
N ARG A 22 -37.34 -28.41 13.50
CA ARG A 22 -38.38 -28.13 14.50
C ARG A 22 -38.53 -26.60 14.66
N PRO A 23 -39.76 -26.05 14.69
CA PRO A 23 -39.96 -24.63 14.94
C PRO A 23 -39.48 -24.23 16.34
N LEU A 24 -38.73 -23.13 16.41
CA LEU A 24 -38.23 -22.56 17.66
C LEU A 24 -39.39 -21.94 18.48
N SER A 25 -39.41 -22.18 19.79
CA SER A 25 -40.29 -21.51 20.73
C SER A 25 -40.02 -20.00 20.79
N ALA A 26 -40.91 -19.23 21.41
CA ALA A 26 -40.72 -17.78 21.57
C ALA A 26 -39.45 -17.43 22.37
N VAL A 27 -39.14 -18.23 23.40
CA VAL A 27 -37.94 -18.04 24.23
C VAL A 27 -36.67 -18.35 23.44
N GLU A 28 -36.64 -19.49 22.74
CA GLU A 28 -35.50 -19.88 21.91
C GLU A 28 -35.23 -18.84 20.79
N ARG A 29 -36.29 -18.27 20.21
CA ARG A 29 -36.16 -17.17 19.23
C ARG A 29 -35.54 -15.92 19.83
N ALA A 30 -35.99 -15.51 21.02
CA ALA A 30 -35.44 -14.35 21.70
C ALA A 30 -33.95 -14.54 22.08
N GLU A 31 -33.57 -15.75 22.50
CA GLU A 31 -32.17 -16.11 22.77
C GLU A 31 -31.30 -16.10 21.52
N LEU A 32 -31.78 -16.73 20.44
CA LEU A 32 -31.08 -16.73 19.16
C LEU A 32 -30.88 -15.30 18.66
N GLN A 33 -31.92 -14.47 18.75
CA GLN A 33 -31.85 -13.08 18.30
C GLN A 33 -30.81 -12.28 19.09
N ARG A 34 -30.76 -12.42 20.42
CA ARG A 34 -29.71 -11.79 21.24
C ARG A 34 -28.30 -12.25 20.85
N ARG A 35 -28.12 -13.53 20.53
CA ARG A 35 -26.81 -14.06 20.07
C ARG A 35 -26.41 -13.48 18.72
N LEU A 36 -27.34 -13.43 17.76
CA LEU A 36 -27.10 -12.83 16.45
C LEU A 36 -26.77 -11.34 16.55
N GLU A 37 -27.49 -10.60 17.40
CA GLU A 37 -27.21 -9.18 17.64
C GLU A 37 -25.81 -8.97 18.25
N GLN A 38 -25.38 -9.82 19.20
CA GLN A 38 -24.04 -9.79 19.75
C GLN A 38 -22.97 -10.09 18.69
N GLU A 39 -23.16 -11.15 17.89
CA GLU A 39 -22.24 -11.53 16.81
C GLU A 39 -22.12 -10.42 15.75
N GLN A 40 -23.24 -9.79 15.38
CA GLN A 40 -23.26 -8.68 14.44
C GLN A 40 -22.55 -7.44 15.01
N ALA A 41 -22.76 -7.12 16.29
CA ALA A 41 -22.09 -6.01 16.95
C ALA A 41 -20.56 -6.23 17.00
N GLU A 42 -20.11 -7.43 17.34
CA GLU A 42 -18.69 -7.76 17.31
C GLU A 42 -18.09 -7.69 15.89
N ALA A 43 -18.80 -8.22 14.89
CA ALA A 43 -18.37 -8.17 13.51
C ALA A 43 -18.28 -6.71 13.02
N ALA A 44 -19.23 -5.85 13.39
CA ALA A 44 -19.19 -4.42 13.10
C ALA A 44 -17.98 -3.73 13.75
N GLN A 45 -17.67 -4.04 15.01
CA GLN A 45 -16.49 -3.51 15.69
C GLN A 45 -15.18 -3.99 15.04
N ARG A 46 -15.10 -5.24 14.58
CA ARG A 46 -13.94 -5.76 13.85
C ARG A 46 -13.75 -5.03 12.52
N ARG A 47 -14.82 -4.86 11.74
CA ARG A 47 -14.79 -4.10 10.47
C ARG A 47 -14.35 -2.66 10.68
N SER A 48 -14.95 -1.96 11.65
CA SER A 48 -14.58 -0.56 11.96
C SER A 48 -13.11 -0.40 12.35
N ARG A 49 -12.56 -1.35 13.13
CA ARG A 49 -11.13 -1.39 13.46
C ARG A 49 -10.26 -1.58 12.22
N GLN A 50 -10.63 -2.52 11.34
CA GLN A 50 -9.90 -2.76 10.09
C GLN A 50 -9.91 -1.53 9.18
N GLU A 51 -11.07 -0.91 8.95
CA GLU A 51 -11.20 0.31 8.14
C GLU A 51 -10.35 1.46 8.70
N THR A 52 -10.31 1.61 10.03
CA THR A 52 -9.47 2.62 10.69
C THR A 52 -7.99 2.37 10.44
N LEU A 53 -7.55 1.12 10.59
CA LEU A 53 -6.16 0.73 10.33
C LEU A 53 -5.80 0.95 8.86
N GLU A 54 -6.63 0.52 7.92
CA GLU A 54 -6.40 0.73 6.48
C GLU A 54 -6.31 2.21 6.13
N ARG A 55 -7.19 3.04 6.69
CA ARG A 55 -7.14 4.50 6.50
C ARG A 55 -5.84 5.08 7.05
N GLN A 56 -5.40 4.65 8.24
CA GLN A 56 -4.12 5.09 8.81
C GLN A 56 -2.94 4.65 7.94
N ARG A 57 -2.95 3.42 7.40
CA ARG A 57 -1.93 2.92 6.47
C ARG A 57 -1.84 3.77 5.21
N GLN A 58 -2.99 4.11 4.62
CA GLN A 58 -3.02 4.96 3.43
C GLN A 58 -2.48 6.37 3.70
N LEU A 59 -2.88 6.99 4.82
CA LEU A 59 -2.39 8.30 5.22
C LEU A 59 -0.87 8.29 5.49
N ALA A 60 -0.37 7.26 6.17
CA ALA A 60 1.05 7.09 6.42
C ALA A 60 1.85 6.92 5.12
N LEU A 61 1.36 6.12 4.17
CA LEU A 61 1.98 5.97 2.86
C LEU A 61 2.02 7.30 2.09
N GLN A 62 0.91 8.06 2.10
CA GLN A 62 0.85 9.36 1.43
C GLN A 62 1.83 10.36 2.06
N ALA A 63 1.88 10.45 3.40
CA ALA A 63 2.81 11.32 4.11
C ALA A 63 4.27 10.93 3.83
N TRP A 64 4.56 9.62 3.83
CA TRP A 64 5.88 9.10 3.49
C TRP A 64 6.29 9.45 2.06
N LEU A 65 5.39 9.28 1.08
CA LEU A 65 5.64 9.68 -0.31
C LEU A 65 5.85 11.19 -0.43
N ALA A 66 5.08 12.00 0.28
CA ALA A 66 5.19 13.45 0.25
C ALA A 66 6.50 13.99 0.85
N ALA A 67 7.04 13.32 1.88
CA ALA A 67 8.31 13.67 2.51
C ALA A 67 9.54 13.36 1.63
N ARG A 68 9.38 12.60 0.55
CA ARG A 68 10.49 12.20 -0.33
C ARG A 68 11.00 13.37 -1.18
N PRO A 69 12.33 13.44 -1.43
CA PRO A 69 12.89 14.38 -2.40
C PRO A 69 12.18 14.31 -3.75
N ALA A 70 12.06 15.46 -4.43
CA ALA A 70 11.34 15.54 -5.70
C ALA A 70 11.88 14.55 -6.74
N GLU A 71 13.19 14.31 -6.78
CA GLU A 71 13.79 13.37 -7.72
C GLU A 71 13.50 11.89 -7.39
N GLU A 72 13.25 11.55 -6.12
CA GLU A 72 12.84 10.19 -5.74
C GLU A 72 11.39 9.93 -6.16
N ARG A 73 10.52 10.94 -6.01
CA ARG A 73 9.14 10.89 -6.50
C ARG A 73 9.12 10.76 -8.02
N LEU A 74 9.90 11.59 -8.71
CA LEU A 74 10.04 11.54 -10.16
C LEU A 74 10.58 10.18 -10.64
N LEU A 75 11.57 9.62 -9.95
CA LEU A 75 12.12 8.30 -10.29
C LEU A 75 11.04 7.21 -10.22
N ARG A 76 10.24 7.22 -9.14
CA ARG A 76 9.12 6.28 -8.99
C ARG A 76 8.11 6.47 -10.10
N GLU A 77 7.59 7.68 -10.26
CA GLU A 77 6.55 8.01 -11.24
C GLU A 77 6.93 7.66 -12.68
N ARG A 78 8.19 7.91 -13.06
CA ARG A 78 8.66 7.74 -14.45
C ARG A 78 9.23 6.36 -14.75
N CYS A 79 9.83 5.68 -13.77
CA CYS A 79 10.61 4.47 -14.03
C CYS A 79 9.99 3.16 -13.52
N THR A 80 8.99 3.20 -12.63
CA THR A 80 8.30 1.97 -12.17
C THR A 80 7.10 1.48 -12.99
N PRO A 81 6.47 2.25 -13.90
CA PRO A 81 5.32 1.75 -14.67
C PRO A 81 5.61 0.55 -15.58
N CYS A 82 6.86 0.36 -16.00
CA CYS A 82 7.25 -0.72 -16.93
C CYS A 82 7.98 -1.89 -16.24
N HIS A 83 8.74 -1.63 -15.18
CA HIS A 83 9.45 -2.65 -14.40
C HIS A 83 9.80 -2.12 -13.01
N GLY A 84 10.10 -3.00 -12.06
CA GLY A 84 10.62 -2.59 -10.74
C GLY A 84 12.00 -1.92 -10.84
N LEU A 85 12.41 -1.23 -9.77
CA LEU A 85 13.71 -0.54 -9.72
C LEU A 85 14.89 -1.48 -9.38
N GLY A 86 14.66 -2.76 -9.14
CA GLY A 86 15.72 -3.74 -8.86
C GLY A 86 16.75 -3.89 -9.99
N VAL A 87 16.36 -3.60 -11.24
CA VAL A 87 17.31 -3.60 -12.38
C VAL A 87 18.19 -2.35 -12.43
N VAL A 88 17.80 -1.29 -11.71
CA VAL A 88 18.53 -0.01 -11.64
C VAL A 88 19.60 -0.06 -10.55
N GLU A 89 19.37 -0.84 -9.48
CA GLU A 89 20.25 -0.97 -8.32
C GLU A 89 21.67 -1.46 -8.62
N PRO A 90 21.90 -2.53 -9.42
CA PRO A 90 23.26 -2.97 -9.72
C PRO A 90 23.99 -2.04 -10.70
N ALA A 91 23.28 -1.15 -11.40
CA ALA A 91 23.87 -0.30 -12.42
C ALA A 91 24.59 0.89 -11.78
N ARG A 92 25.91 1.00 -12.00
CA ARG A 92 26.75 2.08 -11.46
C ARG A 92 27.19 3.06 -12.54
N HIS A 93 26.24 3.62 -13.28
CA HIS A 93 26.55 4.62 -14.30
C HIS A 93 26.85 5.99 -13.69
N GLY A 94 27.75 6.74 -14.33
CA GLY A 94 27.88 8.19 -14.14
C GLY A 94 26.71 8.94 -14.80
N ARG A 95 26.69 10.27 -14.68
CA ARG A 95 25.59 11.11 -15.21
C ARG A 95 25.34 10.88 -16.70
N LEU A 96 26.39 10.88 -17.53
CA LEU A 96 26.26 10.68 -18.98
C LEU A 96 25.72 9.29 -19.32
N GLY A 97 26.20 8.25 -18.63
CA GLY A 97 25.70 6.89 -18.82
C GLY A 97 24.22 6.78 -18.48
N TRP A 98 23.79 7.40 -17.38
CA TRP A 98 22.36 7.45 -17.03
C TRP A 98 21.53 8.27 -18.01
N THR A 99 22.02 9.42 -18.49
CA THR A 99 21.34 10.21 -19.51
C THR A 99 21.06 9.36 -20.75
N TRP A 100 22.07 8.64 -21.23
CA TRP A 100 21.92 7.74 -22.39
C TRP A 100 20.92 6.62 -22.11
N THR A 101 21.01 5.97 -20.95
CA THR A 101 20.10 4.89 -20.56
C THR A 101 18.64 5.35 -20.54
N ILE A 102 18.34 6.50 -19.93
CA ILE A 102 16.97 7.01 -19.84
C ILE A 102 16.49 7.51 -21.21
N ALA A 103 17.35 8.20 -21.99
CA ALA A 103 17.01 8.60 -23.35
C ALA A 103 16.67 7.39 -24.23
N ARG A 104 17.40 6.28 -24.05
CA ARG A 104 17.10 5.02 -24.74
C ARG A 104 15.73 4.46 -24.35
N MET A 105 15.37 4.51 -23.06
CA MET A 105 14.03 4.11 -22.60
C MET A 105 12.94 4.95 -23.24
N ARG A 106 13.16 6.27 -23.37
CA ARG A 106 12.22 7.16 -24.07
C ARG A 106 12.07 6.78 -25.54
N TRP A 107 13.17 6.62 -26.27
CA TRP A 107 13.13 6.45 -27.73
C TRP A 107 12.74 5.06 -28.19
N TRP A 108 13.25 4.01 -27.55
CA TRP A 108 13.02 2.63 -28.00
C TRP A 108 11.92 1.91 -27.22
N HIS A 109 11.58 2.38 -26.01
CA HIS A 109 10.62 1.70 -25.14
C HIS A 109 9.41 2.58 -24.76
N GLY A 110 9.33 3.80 -25.30
CA GLY A 110 8.18 4.69 -25.11
C GLY A 110 8.06 5.26 -23.70
N ALA A 111 9.13 5.31 -22.91
CA ALA A 111 9.08 5.88 -21.57
C ALA A 111 8.67 7.36 -21.62
N GLN A 112 7.64 7.71 -20.85
CA GLN A 112 7.10 9.06 -20.79
C GLN A 112 7.93 9.93 -19.85
N VAL A 113 9.11 10.36 -20.30
CA VAL A 113 10.06 11.19 -19.53
C VAL A 113 10.59 12.32 -20.39
N ASP A 114 10.43 13.59 -19.99
CA ASP A 114 10.90 14.73 -20.78
C ASP A 114 12.42 14.99 -20.65
N THR A 115 12.99 15.82 -21.53
CA THR A 115 14.43 16.09 -21.55
C THR A 115 14.96 16.70 -20.24
N GLY A 116 14.18 17.56 -19.59
CA GLY A 116 14.55 18.15 -18.30
C GLY A 116 14.48 17.13 -17.15
N GLU A 117 13.49 16.24 -17.18
CA GLU A 117 13.39 15.08 -16.28
C GLU A 117 14.56 14.11 -16.47
N ILE A 118 14.98 13.82 -17.72
CA ILE A 118 16.15 12.98 -18.02
C ILE A 118 17.40 13.51 -17.30
N VAL A 119 17.68 14.81 -17.42
CA VAL A 119 18.87 15.42 -16.77
C VAL A 119 18.79 15.33 -15.25
N ARG A 120 17.62 15.59 -14.67
CA ARG A 120 17.39 15.51 -13.21
C ARG A 120 17.54 14.07 -12.69
N LEU A 121 16.90 13.12 -13.34
CA LEU A 121 16.97 11.70 -13.00
C LEU A 121 18.38 11.14 -13.16
N ALA A 122 19.07 11.46 -14.25
CA ALA A 122 20.45 11.02 -14.47
C ALA A 122 21.41 11.57 -13.40
N ALA A 123 21.20 12.82 -12.98
CA ALA A 123 21.95 13.41 -11.88
C ALA A 123 21.67 12.70 -10.55
N HIS A 124 20.40 12.42 -10.27
CA HIS A 124 19.96 11.73 -9.07
C HIS A 124 20.53 10.30 -8.98
N LEU A 125 20.34 9.49 -10.02
CA LEU A 125 20.83 8.11 -10.09
C LEU A 125 22.36 8.02 -9.98
N ALA A 126 23.08 8.95 -10.62
CA ALA A 126 24.53 9.01 -10.49
C ALA A 126 24.99 9.36 -9.07
N ARG A 127 24.24 10.20 -8.32
CA ARG A 127 24.53 10.49 -6.91
C ARG A 127 24.29 9.26 -6.04
N ARG A 128 23.11 8.63 -6.17
CA ARG A 128 22.74 7.43 -5.40
C ARG A 128 23.76 6.30 -5.53
N ALA A 129 24.20 6.01 -6.77
CA ALA A 129 25.15 4.93 -7.04
C ALA A 129 26.51 5.15 -6.36
N ARG A 130 26.92 6.40 -6.15
CA ARG A 130 28.14 6.75 -5.41
C ARG A 130 27.96 6.60 -3.90
N GLU A 131 26.79 6.94 -3.39
CA GLU A 131 26.44 6.87 -1.97
C GLU A 131 26.07 5.46 -1.51
N GLY A 132 25.96 4.50 -2.44
CA GLY A 132 25.56 3.12 -2.12
C GLY A 132 24.13 2.99 -1.62
N ARG A 133 23.26 3.98 -1.93
CA ARG A 133 21.86 3.95 -1.51
C ARG A 133 21.05 2.97 -2.38
N PRO A 134 20.17 2.13 -1.81
CA PRO A 134 19.26 1.27 -2.58
C PRO A 134 18.35 2.12 -3.47
N ALA A 135 17.79 1.59 -4.58
CA ALA A 135 17.04 2.42 -5.53
C ALA A 135 15.69 2.87 -4.98
N VAL A 136 15.11 2.09 -4.07
CA VAL A 136 13.90 2.45 -3.33
C VAL A 136 14.08 2.01 -1.89
N GLU A 137 14.05 2.95 -0.97
CA GLU A 137 13.80 2.61 0.42
C GLU A 137 12.33 2.18 0.51
N ALA A 138 12.08 0.97 1.02
CA ALA A 138 10.72 0.46 1.15
C ALA A 138 9.88 1.43 2.00
N PRO A 139 8.58 1.60 1.69
CA PRO A 139 7.71 2.28 2.64
C PRO A 139 7.83 1.57 3.99
N PRO A 140 8.00 2.31 5.10
CA PRO A 140 8.07 1.72 6.41
C PRO A 140 6.79 0.91 6.64
N ASP A 141 6.93 -0.28 7.23
CA ASP A 141 5.76 -1.06 7.61
C ASP A 141 4.94 -0.19 8.56
N PRO A 142 3.66 0.07 8.26
CA PRO A 142 2.80 0.85 9.15
C PRO A 142 2.67 0.25 10.56
N GLU A 143 2.95 -1.04 10.75
CA GLU A 143 3.05 -1.66 12.08
C GLU A 143 4.36 -1.30 12.83
N THR A 144 5.39 -0.89 12.08
CA THR A 144 6.70 -0.44 12.62
C THR A 144 6.87 1.08 12.65
N LEU A 145 5.98 1.83 12.01
CA LEU A 145 5.89 3.27 12.21
C LEU A 145 5.54 3.49 13.68
N PRO A 146 6.38 4.20 14.47
CA PRO A 146 6.02 4.48 15.84
C PRO A 146 4.66 5.16 15.80
N ALA A 147 3.65 4.52 16.40
CA ALA A 147 2.42 5.20 16.76
C ALA A 147 2.87 6.53 17.38
N SER A 148 2.34 7.62 16.87
CA SER A 148 2.83 9.01 16.95
C SER A 148 3.12 9.60 18.36
N GLU A 149 3.32 8.81 19.40
CA GLU A 149 3.77 9.22 20.74
C GLU A 149 5.08 10.03 20.69
N SER A 150 6.03 9.67 19.82
CA SER A 150 7.30 10.41 19.71
C SER A 150 7.16 11.80 19.08
N PHE A 151 6.09 12.10 18.34
CA PHE A 151 5.83 13.45 17.80
C PHE A 151 5.09 14.35 18.80
N ARG A 152 4.32 13.78 19.75
CA ARG A 152 3.64 14.53 20.81
C ARG A 152 4.63 15.01 21.90
N GLN A 153 5.61 14.19 22.27
CA GLN A 153 6.62 14.56 23.28
C GLN A 153 7.53 15.74 22.89
N HIS A 154 7.72 16.01 21.58
CA HIS A 154 8.50 17.17 21.14
C HIS A 154 7.71 18.49 21.12
N GLN A 155 6.37 18.45 21.14
CA GLN A 155 5.57 19.68 21.27
C GLN A 155 5.33 20.08 22.74
N GLU A 156 5.26 19.12 23.67
CA GLU A 156 5.04 19.39 25.09
C GLU A 156 6.32 19.79 25.85
N GLY A 157 7.51 19.64 25.24
CA GLY A 157 8.80 19.97 25.82
C GLY A 157 9.31 21.40 25.55
N ARG A 158 8.60 22.23 24.80
CA ARG A 158 8.99 23.64 24.59
C ARG A 158 8.57 24.48 25.79
N VAL A 159 9.31 24.33 26.89
CA VAL A 159 9.23 25.21 28.07
C VAL A 159 9.46 26.65 27.62
N GLU A 160 8.44 27.48 27.82
CA GLU A 160 8.48 28.91 27.55
C GLU A 160 9.56 29.56 28.44
N PRO A 161 10.47 30.39 27.89
CA PRO A 161 11.51 31.01 28.70
C PRO A 161 10.88 31.96 29.72
N ARG A 162 11.11 31.68 31.01
CA ARG A 162 10.71 32.53 32.13
C ARG A 162 11.32 33.94 31.93
N PRO A 163 10.52 35.01 31.93
CA PRO A 163 11.05 36.36 31.76
C PRO A 163 11.93 36.75 32.96
N PRO A 164 12.99 37.56 32.74
CA PRO A 164 13.90 37.99 33.79
C PRO A 164 13.21 38.94 34.79
N PRO A 165 13.77 39.05 36.02
CA PRO A 165 13.18 39.80 37.12
C PRO A 165 13.12 41.32 36.89
#